data_AF-A0AAN9EI06-F1
#
_entry.id   AF-A0AAN9EI06-F1
#
_cell.length_a   1.000
_cell.length_b   1.000
_cell.length_c   1.000
_cell.angle_alpha   90.00
_cell.angle_beta   90.00
_cell.angle_gamma   90.00
#
_symmetry.space_group_name_H-M   'P 1'
#
loop_
_entity.id
_entity.type
_entity.pdbx_description
1 polymer ?
#
loop_
_entity_poly.entity_id
_entity_poly.type
_entity_poly.pdbx_seq_one_letter_code
_entity_poly.pdbx_strand_id
1 'polypeptide(L)'
;MSTSCYLNKDESAPWITPSKFFFILTMVKATTMLPFFLFLVSHYLIIIENVVHSFEEKKVFNVQMWQKKQQLGTRSCILPVSRQEKGAVILEMKDRGHCSKNKIDWNKRLRKHIILDDLLVLSMQNRIRKVVSSHILEASETQVPLTSGINLQTLNYIVNIGLSSKNMTVIFDTGSGLTWVQCEPCMSCYNQQGPIFKPSTSSSYQSILCNSTTCQSLQSATGNTGTCGGSNSSTCNYVVNYGEGSYTNGELGLEHLTFGGISVSSFVFGCGGNNKGLFGGVSGLMGLGRSYLSMISQTSATFGGVFSYCLPTMEGGASGSLVMGNESSVFKNVTPIAYTNMVPNPQLSNFYILNLTGIDVGVVALQTLSFGNGEILIDSGTVISRLAPSVYKALKAEFLKQFSGFPLAMGFSLLDTCFNLTGHE
;
A
#
# COMPACT_ATOMS: atom_id res chain seq x y z
N MET A 1 1.67 -5.74 -11.89
CA MET A 1 0.44 -5.90 -11.09
C MET A 1 0.56 -7.20 -10.32
N SER A 2 1.02 -7.24 -9.07
CA SER A 2 1.33 -8.50 -8.39
C SER A 2 0.29 -8.85 -7.34
N THR A 3 -0.57 -9.82 -7.62
CA THR A 3 -1.11 -10.79 -6.65
C THR A 3 -1.76 -11.97 -7.37
N SER A 4 -1.66 -13.15 -6.75
CA SER A 4 -2.43 -14.34 -7.11
C SER A 4 -3.75 -14.36 -6.32
N CYS A 5 -4.85 -14.83 -6.91
CA CYS A 5 -6.09 -15.10 -6.16
C CYS A 5 -6.27 -16.59 -5.89
N TYR A 6 -6.82 -16.88 -4.72
CA TYR A 6 -7.29 -18.20 -4.33
C TYR A 6 -8.81 -18.13 -4.16
N LEU A 7 -9.54 -19.04 -4.79
CA LEU A 7 -10.98 -19.19 -4.58
C LEU A 7 -11.18 -20.45 -3.72
N ASN A 8 -11.63 -20.26 -2.47
CA ASN A 8 -12.22 -21.32 -1.64
C ASN A 8 -13.75 -21.19 -1.69
N LYS A 9 -14.45 -22.33 -1.74
CA LYS A 9 -15.90 -22.36 -2.04
C LYS A 9 -16.81 -22.19 -0.82
N ASP A 10 -16.28 -22.07 0.38
CA ASP A 10 -17.09 -22.00 1.60
C ASP A 10 -16.83 -20.70 2.35
N GLU A 11 -17.53 -19.63 1.97
CA GLU A 11 -18.03 -18.60 2.89
C GLU A 11 -19.00 -17.66 2.15
N SER A 12 -20.26 -17.73 2.54
CA SER A 12 -21.35 -16.88 2.05
C SER A 12 -21.37 -15.54 2.80
N ALA A 13 -20.97 -14.45 2.13
CA ALA A 13 -21.22 -13.06 2.57
C ALA A 13 -21.27 -12.11 1.34
N PRO A 14 -21.97 -10.96 1.41
CA PRO A 14 -22.76 -10.45 0.28
C PRO A 14 -21.93 -9.69 -0.77
N TRP A 15 -22.26 -9.98 -2.02
CA TRP A 15 -21.70 -9.38 -3.22
C TRP A 15 -22.19 -7.94 -3.40
N ILE A 16 -21.24 -6.99 -3.49
CA ILE A 16 -21.50 -5.69 -4.10
C ILE A 16 -20.91 -5.75 -5.51
N THR A 17 -21.78 -5.66 -6.51
CA THR A 17 -21.44 -5.51 -7.92
C THR A 17 -21.13 -4.05 -8.22
N PRO A 18 -19.96 -3.70 -8.79
CA PRO A 18 -19.79 -2.43 -9.46
C PRO A 18 -19.91 -2.62 -10.96
N SER A 19 -20.84 -1.85 -11.51
CA SER A 19 -21.09 -1.55 -12.91
C SER A 19 -19.81 -1.26 -13.69
N LYS A 20 -19.83 -1.66 -14.97
CA LYS A 20 -18.83 -1.42 -16.01
C LYS A 20 -18.18 -0.03 -15.93
N PHE A 21 -16.86 0.02 -15.74
CA PHE A 21 -16.05 1.20 -16.03
C PHE A 21 -14.94 0.82 -17.01
N PHE A 22 -14.94 1.47 -18.18
CA PHE A 22 -13.85 1.43 -19.15
C PHE A 22 -12.76 2.39 -18.71
N PHE A 23 -11.50 1.94 -18.67
CA PHE A 23 -10.33 2.83 -18.61
C PHE A 23 -9.57 2.77 -19.93
N ILE A 24 -9.47 3.92 -20.59
CA ILE A 24 -8.55 4.16 -21.70
C ILE A 24 -7.27 4.74 -21.07
N LEU A 25 -6.16 4.02 -21.14
CA LEU A 25 -4.84 4.58 -20.82
C LEU A 25 -4.28 5.26 -22.08
N THR A 26 -4.13 6.59 -22.04
CA THR A 26 -3.21 7.29 -22.94
C THR A 26 -1.94 7.64 -22.17
N MET A 27 -0.80 7.15 -22.67
CA MET A 27 0.51 7.55 -22.15
C MET A 27 0.83 8.95 -22.67
N VAL A 28 1.02 9.92 -21.76
CA VAL A 28 1.61 11.21 -22.11
C VAL A 28 3.06 11.21 -21.65
N LYS A 29 3.97 11.30 -22.63
CA LYS A 29 5.39 11.59 -22.40
C LYS A 29 5.55 13.11 -22.41
N ALA A 30 6.14 13.67 -21.37
CA ALA A 30 6.31 15.11 -21.22
C ALA A 30 7.16 15.69 -22.36
N THR A 31 6.56 16.51 -23.21
CA THR A 31 7.23 17.56 -24.00
C THR A 31 6.29 18.75 -24.16
N THR A 32 6.90 19.93 -24.32
CA THR A 32 6.36 21.28 -24.21
C THR A 32 5.04 21.56 -24.95
N MET A 33 4.13 22.24 -24.24
CA MET A 33 2.80 22.69 -24.67
C MET A 33 2.84 23.78 -25.75
N LEU A 34 2.71 23.41 -27.02
CA LEU A 34 2.15 24.24 -28.13
C LEU A 34 2.20 23.44 -29.46
N PRO A 35 1.40 22.37 -29.70
CA PRO A 35 0.15 22.55 -30.46
C PRO A 35 -0.87 21.39 -30.28
N PHE A 36 -1.74 21.45 -29.27
CA PHE A 36 -2.75 20.39 -29.03
C PHE A 36 -4.07 20.58 -29.80
N PHE A 37 -4.24 21.68 -30.54
CA PHE A 37 -5.52 22.03 -31.19
C PHE A 37 -5.69 21.55 -32.64
N LEU A 38 -4.63 21.08 -33.31
CA LEU A 38 -4.73 20.61 -34.71
C LEU A 38 -4.86 19.09 -34.85
N PHE A 39 -4.59 18.31 -33.81
CA PHE A 39 -4.63 16.84 -33.88
C PHE A 39 -6.06 16.27 -33.73
N LEU A 40 -6.93 16.95 -32.98
CA LEU A 40 -8.30 16.51 -32.68
C LEU A 40 -9.26 16.55 -33.88
N VAL A 41 -8.96 17.35 -34.91
CA VAL A 41 -9.81 17.47 -36.11
C VAL A 41 -9.48 16.38 -37.16
N SER A 42 -8.27 15.80 -37.13
CA SER A 42 -7.86 14.75 -38.09
C SER A 42 -8.33 13.34 -37.74
N HIS A 43 -8.54 13.05 -36.45
CA HIS A 43 -8.95 11.71 -35.98
C HIS A 43 -10.46 11.45 -36.08
N TYR A 44 -11.27 12.50 -36.28
CA TYR A 44 -12.72 12.34 -36.47
C TYR A 44 -13.10 11.87 -37.88
N LEU A 45 -12.17 11.91 -38.85
CA LEU A 45 -12.42 11.56 -40.26
C LEU A 45 -11.83 10.20 -40.70
N ILE A 46 -11.18 9.44 -39.82
CA ILE A 46 -10.56 8.14 -40.16
C ILE A 46 -11.35 6.93 -39.60
N ILE A 47 -12.41 7.17 -38.81
CA ILE A 47 -13.24 6.08 -38.22
C ILE A 47 -14.35 5.61 -39.18
N ILE A 48 -14.48 6.20 -40.37
CA ILE A 48 -15.33 5.68 -41.46
C ILE A 48 -14.41 5.15 -42.56
N GLU A 49 -13.85 3.96 -42.37
CA GLU A 49 -13.59 2.92 -43.39
C GLU A 49 -12.59 1.86 -42.87
N ASN A 50 -12.91 0.59 -43.17
CA ASN A 50 -12.05 -0.61 -43.11
C ASN A 50 -12.17 -1.55 -41.89
N VAL A 51 -13.22 -2.36 -41.97
CA VAL A 51 -13.23 -3.82 -41.74
C VAL A 51 -12.04 -4.51 -42.45
N VAL A 52 -11.42 -5.56 -41.87
CA VAL A 52 -11.00 -6.84 -42.54
C VAL A 52 -10.32 -7.83 -41.56
N HIS A 53 -10.53 -9.12 -41.88
CA HIS A 53 -10.21 -10.41 -41.25
C HIS A 53 -8.73 -10.88 -41.15
N SER A 54 -8.50 -11.77 -40.16
CA SER A 54 -7.76 -13.07 -40.14
C SER A 54 -6.25 -13.19 -40.48
N PHE A 55 -5.45 -13.90 -39.64
CA PHE A 55 -4.90 -15.26 -39.91
C PHE A 55 -3.97 -15.79 -38.78
N GLU A 56 -4.04 -17.11 -38.53
CA GLU A 56 -3.16 -17.92 -37.66
C GLU A 56 -1.76 -18.14 -38.26
N GLU A 57 -0.75 -18.37 -37.41
CA GLU A 57 0.34 -19.32 -37.73
C GLU A 57 0.97 -19.95 -36.46
N LYS A 58 0.99 -21.29 -36.42
CA LYS A 58 1.67 -22.13 -35.43
C LYS A 58 3.12 -22.38 -35.84
N LYS A 59 4.07 -22.32 -34.89
CA LYS A 59 5.38 -23.00 -35.04
C LYS A 59 5.72 -23.85 -33.81
N VAL A 60 5.94 -25.12 -34.09
CA VAL A 60 6.41 -26.19 -33.19
C VAL A 60 7.93 -26.14 -33.13
N PHE A 61 8.53 -26.25 -31.94
CA PHE A 61 9.95 -26.54 -31.77
C PHE A 61 10.14 -27.82 -30.96
N ASN A 62 10.96 -28.72 -31.52
CA ASN A 62 11.33 -30.03 -31.00
C ASN A 62 12.71 -29.91 -30.35
N VAL A 63 12.91 -30.44 -29.13
CA VAL A 63 14.24 -30.48 -28.50
C VAL A 63 14.49 -31.87 -27.93
N GLN A 64 15.56 -32.48 -28.46
CA GLN A 64 16.07 -33.81 -28.12
C GLN A 64 16.72 -33.86 -26.72
N MET A 65 16.62 -35.04 -26.11
CA MET A 65 17.27 -35.43 -24.86
C MET A 65 18.79 -35.34 -24.93
N TRP A 66 19.41 -34.89 -23.83
CA TRP A 66 20.80 -35.23 -23.51
C TRP A 66 20.89 -35.74 -22.07
N GLN A 67 21.31 -37.00 -21.93
CA GLN A 67 21.71 -37.62 -20.67
C GLN A 67 23.19 -37.33 -20.40
N LYS A 68 23.54 -36.99 -19.16
CA LYS A 68 24.88 -37.27 -18.62
C LYS A 68 24.81 -37.62 -17.13
N LYS A 69 25.58 -38.64 -16.76
CA LYS A 69 25.59 -39.34 -15.46
C LYS A 69 26.85 -38.96 -14.66
N GLN A 70 26.68 -38.88 -13.33
CA GLN A 70 27.66 -39.11 -12.22
C GLN A 70 28.78 -38.05 -12.01
N GLN A 71 29.33 -37.76 -10.82
CA GLN A 71 29.56 -38.54 -9.57
C GLN A 71 29.42 -37.71 -8.27
N LEU A 72 29.32 -38.44 -7.15
CA LEU A 72 29.11 -38.02 -5.76
C LEU A 72 30.46 -37.90 -5.01
N GLY A 73 30.66 -36.82 -4.25
CA GLY A 73 31.76 -36.66 -3.27
C GLY A 73 31.24 -36.10 -1.94
N THR A 74 31.70 -36.65 -0.82
CA THR A 74 31.13 -36.53 0.53
C THR A 74 31.68 -35.38 1.39
N ARG A 75 30.74 -34.71 2.08
CA ARG A 75 30.74 -34.20 3.48
C ARG A 75 31.63 -33.03 3.92
N SER A 76 30.98 -31.92 4.29
CA SER A 76 31.02 -31.30 5.63
C SER A 76 29.97 -30.19 5.71
N CYS A 77 29.01 -30.25 6.66
CA CYS A 77 28.04 -29.17 6.92
C CYS A 77 28.32 -28.59 8.30
N ILE A 78 28.95 -27.41 8.35
CA ILE A 78 29.14 -26.60 9.55
C ILE A 78 27.99 -25.58 9.63
N LEU A 79 27.51 -25.30 10.85
CA LEU A 79 26.45 -24.32 11.13
C LEU A 79 26.89 -22.89 10.74
N PRO A 80 26.02 -22.05 10.14
CA PRO A 80 26.43 -20.72 9.72
C PRO A 80 26.38 -19.69 10.86
N VAL A 81 27.44 -18.89 10.94
CA VAL A 81 27.54 -17.65 11.70
C VAL A 81 27.11 -16.50 10.78
N SER A 82 26.40 -15.50 11.30
CA SER A 82 26.06 -14.29 10.53
C SER A 82 27.34 -13.60 10.02
N ARG A 83 27.33 -13.15 8.77
CA ARG A 83 28.47 -12.40 8.20
C ARG A 83 28.04 -11.05 7.64
N GLN A 84 28.91 -10.08 7.80
CA GLN A 84 28.81 -8.75 7.21
C GLN A 84 29.69 -8.71 5.97
N GLU A 85 29.13 -8.27 4.84
CA GLU A 85 29.88 -8.12 3.61
C GLU A 85 29.59 -6.73 3.03
N LYS A 86 30.62 -5.87 2.95
CA LYS A 86 30.54 -4.49 2.43
C LYS A 86 29.39 -3.65 3.02
N GLY A 87 29.12 -3.79 4.32
CA GLY A 87 28.09 -3.01 5.02
C GLY A 87 26.65 -3.51 4.86
N ALA A 88 26.42 -4.59 4.09
CA ALA A 88 25.15 -5.29 4.05
C ALA A 88 25.15 -6.49 5.01
N VAL A 89 24.07 -6.68 5.77
CA VAL A 89 23.82 -7.90 6.53
C VAL A 89 23.21 -8.92 5.58
N ILE A 90 23.96 -9.99 5.29
CA ILE A 90 23.45 -11.08 4.45
C ILE A 90 22.71 -12.06 5.37
N LEU A 91 21.38 -12.07 5.28
CA LEU A 91 20.53 -13.11 5.87
C LEU A 91 20.58 -14.35 4.96
N GLU A 92 21.49 -15.28 5.21
CA GLU A 92 21.46 -16.59 4.56
C GLU A 92 20.33 -17.44 5.19
N MET A 93 19.15 -17.46 4.57
CA MET A 93 18.19 -18.56 4.75
C MET A 93 18.56 -19.71 3.83
N LYS A 94 19.41 -20.62 4.31
CA LYS A 94 19.68 -21.89 3.61
C LYS A 94 18.61 -22.93 3.93
N ASP A 95 17.89 -23.37 2.89
CA ASP A 95 17.12 -24.60 2.95
C ASP A 95 18.07 -25.79 3.20
N ARG A 96 17.70 -26.70 4.11
CA ARG A 96 18.36 -28.00 4.37
C ARG A 96 18.24 -28.98 3.18
N GLY A 97 18.00 -28.49 1.97
CA GLY A 97 17.71 -29.27 0.77
C GLY A 97 18.91 -30.03 0.19
N HIS A 98 20.14 -29.80 0.65
CA HIS A 98 21.32 -30.41 0.01
C HIS A 98 21.70 -31.81 0.53
N CYS A 99 20.88 -32.45 1.36
CA CYS A 99 21.17 -33.76 1.96
C CYS A 99 20.20 -34.89 1.59
N SER A 100 19.21 -34.70 0.71
CA SER A 100 18.19 -35.73 0.45
C SER A 100 18.10 -36.14 -1.01
N LYS A 101 18.23 -37.46 -1.25
CA LYS A 101 18.09 -38.11 -2.56
C LYS A 101 16.63 -38.39 -2.97
N ASN A 102 15.64 -37.97 -2.20
CA ASN A 102 14.24 -38.30 -2.47
C ASN A 102 13.52 -37.20 -3.25
N LYS A 103 12.70 -37.62 -4.23
CA LYS A 103 11.78 -36.75 -4.98
C LYS A 103 10.89 -36.01 -3.99
N ILE A 104 11.11 -34.70 -3.84
CA ILE A 104 10.37 -33.85 -2.92
C ILE A 104 8.99 -33.61 -3.51
N ASP A 105 7.95 -34.02 -2.79
CA ASP A 105 6.59 -33.59 -3.04
C ASP A 105 6.45 -32.13 -2.59
N TRP A 106 6.61 -31.22 -3.56
CA TRP A 106 6.55 -29.79 -3.35
C TRP A 106 5.17 -29.34 -2.86
N ASN A 107 4.08 -30.04 -3.20
CA ASN A 107 2.74 -29.70 -2.72
C ASN A 107 2.62 -29.97 -1.22
N LYS A 108 3.07 -31.14 -0.76
CA LYS A 108 3.10 -31.48 0.67
C LYS A 108 4.02 -30.54 1.46
N ARG A 109 5.15 -30.14 0.86
CA ARG A 109 6.12 -29.23 1.49
C ARG A 109 5.59 -27.80 1.57
N LEU A 110 4.96 -27.31 0.51
CA LEU A 110 4.35 -25.98 0.46
C LEU A 110 3.16 -25.87 1.41
N ARG A 111 2.24 -26.84 1.43
CA ARG A 111 1.14 -26.90 2.43
C ARG A 111 1.69 -26.83 3.84
N LYS A 112 2.73 -27.61 4.13
CA LYS A 112 3.40 -27.58 5.43
C LYS A 112 4.00 -26.21 5.73
N HIS A 113 4.56 -25.51 4.73
CA HIS A 113 5.09 -24.15 4.91
C HIS A 113 4.00 -23.10 5.09
N ILE A 114 2.90 -23.15 4.34
CA ILE A 114 1.74 -22.25 4.51
C ILE A 114 1.14 -22.44 5.90
N ILE A 115 0.92 -23.69 6.33
CA ILE A 115 0.42 -24.00 7.68
C ILE A 115 1.44 -23.55 8.74
N LEU A 116 2.74 -23.76 8.52
CA LEU A 116 3.77 -23.30 9.46
C LEU A 116 3.83 -21.77 9.54
N ASP A 117 3.70 -21.06 8.42
CA ASP A 117 3.67 -19.60 8.37
C ASP A 117 2.42 -19.06 9.06
N ASP A 118 1.25 -19.66 8.81
CA ASP A 118 0.01 -19.29 9.49
C ASP A 118 0.10 -19.54 11.00
N LEU A 119 0.63 -20.71 11.41
CA LEU A 119 0.91 -21.01 12.81
C LEU A 119 1.98 -20.10 13.41
N LEU A 120 2.97 -19.65 12.64
CA LEU A 120 3.99 -18.70 13.07
C LEU A 120 3.37 -17.31 13.26
N VAL A 121 2.54 -16.84 12.33
CA VAL A 121 1.79 -15.59 12.44
C VAL A 121 0.87 -15.65 13.66
N LEU A 122 0.09 -16.72 13.85
CA LEU A 122 -0.76 -16.92 15.02
C LEU A 122 0.04 -17.03 16.32
N SER A 123 1.19 -17.70 16.31
CA SER A 123 2.10 -17.81 17.46
C SER A 123 2.72 -16.46 17.81
N MET A 124 3.13 -15.67 16.81
CA MET A 124 3.61 -14.30 16.98
C MET A 124 2.48 -13.44 17.53
N GLN A 125 1.29 -13.45 16.93
CA GLN A 125 0.11 -12.74 17.41
C GLN A 125 -0.27 -13.14 18.84
N ASN A 126 -0.18 -14.42 19.21
CA ASN A 126 -0.47 -14.88 20.57
C ASN A 126 0.63 -14.54 21.58
N ARG A 127 1.91 -14.57 21.17
CA ARG A 127 3.03 -14.03 21.98
C ARG A 127 2.86 -12.54 22.20
N ILE A 128 2.48 -11.80 21.15
CA ILE A 128 2.15 -10.38 21.21
C ILE A 128 0.98 -10.17 22.16
N ARG A 129 -0.14 -10.88 22.00
CA ARG A 129 -1.31 -10.79 22.91
C ARG A 129 -0.92 -11.10 24.36
N LYS A 130 -0.09 -12.10 24.62
CA LYS A 130 0.36 -12.43 25.99
C LYS A 130 1.26 -11.34 26.57
N VAL A 131 2.17 -10.77 25.79
CA VAL A 131 3.05 -9.67 26.21
C VAL A 131 2.23 -8.39 26.42
N VAL A 132 1.33 -8.06 25.50
CA VAL A 132 0.36 -6.96 25.64
C VAL A 132 -0.48 -7.19 26.88
N SER A 133 -1.03 -8.39 27.12
CA SER A 133 -1.80 -8.72 28.32
C SER A 133 -0.99 -8.63 29.61
N SER A 134 0.31 -8.93 29.61
CA SER A 134 1.18 -8.68 30.77
C SER A 134 1.55 -7.20 30.96
N HIS A 135 1.47 -6.39 29.90
CA HIS A 135 1.69 -4.94 29.92
C HIS A 135 0.38 -4.12 29.94
N ILE A 136 -0.80 -4.75 30.10
CA ILE A 136 -2.13 -4.08 30.13
C ILE A 136 -2.25 -3.04 31.25
N LEU A 137 -1.30 -2.96 32.19
CA LEU A 137 -1.28 -1.88 33.18
C LEU A 137 -0.77 -0.53 32.64
N GLU A 138 -0.15 -0.46 31.46
CA GLU A 138 0.18 0.82 30.79
C GLU A 138 0.08 0.67 29.26
N ALA A 139 -1.14 0.72 28.71
CA ALA A 139 -1.28 1.03 27.28
C ALA A 139 -0.67 2.43 27.07
N SER A 140 0.43 2.51 26.31
CA SER A 140 1.03 3.81 25.98
C SER A 140 0.00 4.68 25.26
N GLU A 141 -0.19 5.92 25.69
CA GLU A 141 -1.04 6.94 25.03
C GLU A 141 -0.66 7.19 23.55
N THR A 142 0.43 6.58 23.07
CA THR A 142 0.89 6.70 21.69
C THR A 142 0.48 5.53 20.78
N GLN A 143 -0.19 4.51 21.33
CA GLN A 143 -0.68 3.34 20.61
C GLN A 143 -2.20 3.40 20.42
N VAL A 144 -2.66 3.21 19.18
CA VAL A 144 -4.08 3.13 18.82
C VAL A 144 -4.37 1.83 18.06
N PRO A 145 -5.60 1.29 18.18
CA PRO A 145 -6.01 0.12 17.41
C PRO A 145 -6.08 0.46 15.93
N LEU A 146 -5.58 -0.46 15.10
CA LEU A 146 -5.72 -0.43 13.66
C LEU A 146 -6.63 -1.57 13.22
N THR A 147 -7.64 -1.30 12.41
CA THR A 147 -8.63 -2.32 12.00
C THR A 147 -8.88 -2.31 10.50
N SER A 148 -9.45 -3.38 9.96
CA SER A 148 -9.89 -3.43 8.56
C SER A 148 -11.08 -2.49 8.32
N GLY A 149 -11.05 -1.74 7.22
CA GLY A 149 -12.13 -0.84 6.82
C GLY A 149 -13.25 -1.52 6.03
N ILE A 150 -13.27 -2.85 5.94
CA ILE A 150 -14.23 -3.60 5.09
C ILE A 150 -15.70 -3.29 5.42
N ASN A 151 -16.01 -3.10 6.72
CA ASN A 151 -17.36 -2.73 7.17
C ASN A 151 -17.77 -1.31 6.74
N LEU A 152 -16.79 -0.46 6.43
CA LEU A 152 -16.98 0.86 5.83
C LEU A 152 -16.78 0.81 4.31
N GLN A 153 -16.83 -0.36 3.68
CA GLN A 153 -16.73 -0.52 2.22
C GLN A 153 -15.40 0.00 1.64
N THR A 154 -14.32 -0.06 2.41
CA THR A 154 -12.96 0.21 1.94
C THR A 154 -12.05 -0.99 2.22
N LEU A 155 -11.12 -1.27 1.31
CA LEU A 155 -10.13 -2.32 1.49
C LEU A 155 -8.90 -1.83 2.27
N ASN A 156 -8.85 -0.55 2.63
CA ASN A 156 -7.79 0.02 3.43
C ASN A 156 -8.00 -0.23 4.92
N TYR A 157 -6.93 -0.14 5.70
CA TYR A 157 -7.02 -0.14 7.16
C TYR A 157 -7.34 1.25 7.68
N ILE A 158 -8.04 1.27 8.81
CA ILE A 158 -8.61 2.48 9.41
C ILE A 158 -8.14 2.65 10.85
N VAL A 159 -8.13 3.91 11.27
CA VAL A 159 -7.76 4.37 12.61
C VAL A 159 -8.69 5.51 13.02
N ASN A 160 -8.86 5.69 14.32
CA ASN A 160 -9.65 6.78 14.88
C ASN A 160 -8.75 7.94 15.32
N ILE A 161 -9.12 9.16 14.93
CA ILE A 161 -8.50 10.40 15.39
C ILE A 161 -9.59 11.34 15.92
N GLY A 162 -9.28 12.10 16.97
CA GLY A 162 -10.13 13.20 17.41
C GLY A 162 -9.86 14.44 16.56
N LEU A 163 -10.91 15.11 16.12
CA LEU A 163 -10.85 16.45 15.53
C LEU A 163 -11.87 17.33 16.23
N SER A 164 -11.39 18.31 17.02
CA SER A 164 -12.18 18.96 18.06
C SER A 164 -12.80 17.89 18.99
N SER A 165 -14.11 17.96 19.26
CA SER A 165 -14.84 16.98 20.07
C SER A 165 -15.39 15.77 19.30
N LYS A 166 -15.06 15.62 18.01
CA LYS A 166 -15.59 14.56 17.13
C LYS A 166 -14.54 13.49 16.89
N ASN A 167 -14.96 12.22 16.98
CA ASN A 167 -14.14 11.09 16.59
C ASN A 167 -14.30 10.81 15.09
N MET A 168 -13.19 10.82 14.35
CA MET A 168 -13.12 10.62 12.92
C MET A 168 -12.45 9.30 12.61
N THR A 169 -13.13 8.43 11.86
CA THR A 169 -12.55 7.18 11.38
C THR A 169 -11.94 7.41 10.03
N VAL A 170 -10.61 7.33 9.94
CA VAL A 170 -9.84 7.71 8.75
C VAL A 170 -9.00 6.56 8.25
N ILE A 171 -8.75 6.53 6.95
CA ILE A 171 -7.77 5.61 6.35
C ILE A 171 -6.37 6.00 6.83
N PHE A 172 -5.55 5.02 7.22
CA PHE A 172 -4.12 5.26 7.48
C PHE A 172 -3.32 5.12 6.18
N ASP A 173 -2.58 6.15 5.78
CA ASP A 173 -1.96 6.18 4.45
C ASP A 173 -0.52 6.71 4.48
N THR A 174 0.47 5.82 4.29
CA THR A 174 1.90 6.18 4.18
C THR A 174 2.27 6.84 2.85
N GLY A 175 1.42 6.76 1.83
CA GLY A 175 1.57 7.42 0.55
C GLY A 175 1.08 8.87 0.54
N SER A 176 0.27 9.30 1.50
CA SER A 176 -0.29 10.66 1.51
C SER A 176 0.48 11.63 2.38
N GLY A 177 0.79 12.80 1.82
CA GLY A 177 1.47 13.88 2.54
C GLY A 177 0.57 14.81 3.33
N LEU A 178 -0.76 14.74 3.14
CA LEU A 178 -1.74 15.61 3.79
C LEU A 178 -2.80 14.75 4.48
N THR A 179 -3.08 15.04 5.76
CA THR A 179 -4.28 14.55 6.45
C THR A 179 -5.48 15.41 6.06
N TRP A 180 -6.60 14.78 5.72
CA TRP A 180 -7.85 15.49 5.40
C TRP A 180 -9.08 14.72 5.88
N VAL A 181 -10.16 15.46 6.13
CA VAL A 181 -11.47 14.89 6.45
C VAL A 181 -12.55 15.57 5.61
N GLN A 182 -13.65 14.88 5.40
CA GLN A 182 -14.83 15.44 4.74
C GLN A 182 -15.52 16.44 5.67
N CYS A 183 -15.88 17.59 5.10
CA CYS A 183 -16.41 18.73 5.81
C CYS A 183 -17.73 19.24 5.26
N GLU A 184 -18.49 19.93 6.12
CA GLU A 184 -19.59 20.79 5.69
C GLU A 184 -19.12 22.22 5.34
N PRO A 185 -19.68 22.85 4.30
CA PRO A 185 -20.63 22.28 3.35
C PRO A 185 -19.95 21.32 2.37
N CYS A 186 -20.57 20.17 2.15
CA CYS A 186 -20.14 19.21 1.14
C CYS A 186 -20.90 19.50 -0.17
N MET A 187 -20.18 19.93 -1.21
CA MET A 187 -20.73 20.20 -2.54
C MET A 187 -20.96 18.92 -3.33
N SER A 188 -19.99 18.00 -3.30
CA SER A 188 -20.08 16.73 -3.99
C SER A 188 -19.18 15.71 -3.32
N CYS A 189 -19.73 14.93 -2.39
CA CYS A 189 -18.95 13.96 -1.65
C CYS A 189 -19.61 12.59 -1.60
N TYR A 190 -18.80 11.59 -1.23
CA TYR A 190 -19.29 10.24 -0.95
C TYR A 190 -20.05 10.20 0.38
N ASN A 191 -20.84 9.14 0.56
CA ASN A 191 -21.64 8.93 1.75
C ASN A 191 -20.78 8.41 2.91
N GLN A 192 -20.30 9.34 3.73
CA GLN A 192 -19.63 9.03 4.99
C GLN A 192 -20.64 8.46 6.02
N GLN A 193 -20.23 7.44 6.78
CA GLN A 193 -21.07 6.85 7.84
C GLN A 193 -20.90 7.52 9.21
N GLY A 194 -19.69 8.01 9.53
CA GLY A 194 -19.38 8.71 10.77
C GLY A 194 -19.75 10.20 10.77
N PRO A 195 -19.42 10.96 11.83
CA PRO A 195 -19.76 12.38 11.93
C PRO A 195 -18.98 13.23 10.91
N ILE A 196 -19.67 14.11 10.19
CA ILE A 196 -19.02 15.09 9.30
C ILE A 196 -18.49 16.26 10.14
N PHE A 197 -17.28 16.73 9.83
CA PHE A 197 -16.71 17.90 10.49
C PHE A 197 -17.38 19.18 9.99
N LYS A 198 -17.69 20.10 10.90
CA LYS A 198 -18.35 21.37 10.56
C LYS A 198 -17.53 22.54 11.09
N PRO A 199 -16.68 23.16 10.23
CA PRO A 199 -15.85 24.30 10.60
C PRO A 199 -16.60 25.41 11.33
N SER A 200 -17.80 25.76 10.85
CA SER A 200 -18.61 26.86 11.39
C SER A 200 -19.09 26.66 12.84
N THR A 201 -18.96 25.44 13.39
CA THR A 201 -19.37 25.12 14.76
C THR A 201 -18.21 24.91 15.71
N SER A 202 -16.98 24.94 15.19
CA SER A 202 -15.78 24.79 16.01
C SER A 202 -15.22 26.17 16.34
N SER A 203 -15.07 26.48 17.62
CA SER A 203 -14.46 27.75 18.07
C SER A 203 -12.93 27.77 17.90
N SER A 204 -12.31 26.61 17.67
CA SER A 204 -10.87 26.45 17.47
C SER A 204 -10.46 26.32 16.01
N TYR A 205 -11.43 26.18 15.10
CA TYR A 205 -11.15 26.12 13.67
C TYR A 205 -10.67 27.47 13.15
N GLN A 206 -9.61 27.46 12.34
CA GLN A 206 -9.11 28.65 11.65
C GLN A 206 -8.70 28.30 10.22
N SER A 207 -9.16 29.06 9.23
CA SER A 207 -8.72 28.88 7.85
C SER A 207 -7.29 29.34 7.65
N ILE A 208 -6.51 28.58 6.86
CA ILE A 208 -5.16 28.98 6.46
C ILE A 208 -5.24 30.07 5.38
N LEU A 209 -4.46 31.13 5.55
CA LEU A 209 -4.35 32.20 4.58
C LEU A 209 -3.58 31.75 3.33
N CYS A 210 -4.03 32.18 2.15
CA CYS A 210 -3.47 31.73 0.87
C CYS A 210 -1.99 32.11 0.70
N ASN A 211 -1.59 33.30 1.15
CA ASN A 211 -0.19 33.77 1.03
C ASN A 211 0.74 33.19 2.12
N SER A 212 0.27 32.26 2.94
CA SER A 212 1.10 31.64 3.99
C SER A 212 2.09 30.61 3.41
N THR A 213 3.19 30.42 4.11
CA THR A 213 4.15 29.33 3.84
C THR A 213 3.51 27.94 3.99
N THR A 214 2.53 27.82 4.88
CA THR A 214 1.71 26.60 5.03
C THR A 214 0.97 26.27 3.74
N CYS A 215 0.35 27.26 3.07
CA CYS A 215 -0.32 27.05 1.80
C CYS A 215 0.66 26.65 0.68
N GLN A 216 1.84 27.26 0.65
CA GLN A 216 2.90 26.93 -0.32
C GLN A 216 3.41 25.49 -0.15
N SER A 217 3.32 24.92 1.05
CA SER A 217 3.76 23.55 1.34
C SER A 217 2.91 22.48 0.65
N LEU A 218 1.71 22.82 0.15
CA LEU A 218 0.83 21.90 -0.59
C LEU A 218 1.50 21.30 -1.82
N GLN A 219 2.34 22.06 -2.54
CA GLN A 219 3.03 21.55 -3.73
C GLN A 219 3.89 20.32 -3.39
N SER A 220 4.58 20.35 -2.26
CA SER A 220 5.41 19.23 -1.79
C SER A 220 4.59 18.09 -1.19
N ALA A 221 3.41 18.39 -0.63
CA ALA A 221 2.56 17.43 0.07
C ALA A 221 1.61 16.66 -0.85
N THR A 222 1.09 17.33 -1.89
CA THR A 222 0.02 16.81 -2.75
C THR A 222 0.39 16.79 -4.23
N GLY A 223 1.52 17.37 -4.60
CA GLY A 223 1.89 17.61 -6.00
C GLY A 223 1.13 18.76 -6.67
N ASN A 224 0.26 19.47 -5.94
CA ASN A 224 -0.54 20.57 -6.45
C ASN A 224 -0.26 21.85 -5.64
N THR A 225 -0.10 22.99 -6.32
CA THR A 225 0.01 24.28 -5.66
C THR A 225 -1.31 24.64 -4.96
N GLY A 226 -1.22 25.20 -3.76
CA GLY A 226 -2.38 25.80 -3.10
C GLY A 226 -2.97 26.92 -3.97
N THR A 227 -4.30 26.99 -4.03
CA THR A 227 -5.01 27.99 -4.86
C THR A 227 -5.81 28.93 -3.98
N CYS A 228 -5.85 30.21 -4.34
CA CYS A 228 -6.71 31.19 -3.64
C CYS A 228 -8.09 31.19 -4.29
N GLY A 229 -9.15 31.19 -3.49
CA GLY A 229 -10.52 31.27 -4.00
C GLY A 229 -10.84 32.64 -4.62
N GLY A 230 -10.55 32.84 -5.91
CA GLY A 230 -10.88 34.08 -6.62
C GLY A 230 -10.33 35.36 -5.96
N SER A 231 -10.75 36.53 -6.45
CA SER A 231 -10.20 37.84 -6.05
C SER A 231 -10.51 38.26 -4.59
N ASN A 232 -11.41 37.57 -3.89
CA ASN A 232 -11.90 37.97 -2.56
C ASN A 232 -11.74 36.89 -1.46
N SER A 233 -11.41 35.63 -1.78
CA SER A 233 -11.12 34.64 -0.73
C SER A 233 -9.64 34.63 -0.40
N SER A 234 -9.33 34.98 0.85
CA SER A 234 -8.00 34.84 1.41
C SER A 234 -7.69 33.41 1.86
N THR A 235 -8.60 32.44 1.68
CA THR A 235 -8.40 31.05 2.11
C THR A 235 -7.55 30.24 1.13
N CYS A 236 -6.76 29.31 1.67
CA CYS A 236 -5.94 28.39 0.90
C CYS A 236 -6.73 27.13 0.53
N ASN A 237 -6.97 26.89 -0.76
CA ASN A 237 -7.60 25.67 -1.24
C ASN A 237 -6.56 24.63 -1.64
N TYR A 238 -6.84 23.36 -1.31
CA TYR A 238 -6.00 22.22 -1.65
C TYR A 238 -6.70 21.28 -2.63
N VAL A 239 -5.89 20.55 -3.39
CA VAL A 239 -6.34 19.42 -4.21
C VAL A 239 -5.37 18.26 -4.00
N VAL A 240 -5.93 17.06 -3.84
CA VAL A 240 -5.19 15.80 -3.89
C VAL A 240 -5.83 14.91 -4.96
N ASN A 241 -5.00 14.36 -5.83
CA ASN A 241 -5.39 13.36 -6.82
C ASN A 241 -4.68 12.05 -6.50
N TYR A 242 -5.45 10.97 -6.39
CA TYR A 242 -4.94 9.63 -6.11
C TYR A 242 -4.78 8.82 -7.40
N GLY A 243 -3.84 7.87 -7.40
CA GLY A 243 -3.41 7.16 -8.62
C GLY A 243 -4.51 6.31 -9.28
N GLU A 244 -5.49 5.88 -8.50
CA GLU A 244 -6.69 5.15 -8.94
C GLU A 244 -7.83 6.06 -9.42
N GLY A 245 -7.64 7.38 -9.38
CA GLY A 245 -8.60 8.37 -9.86
C GLY A 245 -9.50 8.98 -8.78
N SER A 246 -9.36 8.58 -7.52
CA SER A 246 -10.02 9.28 -6.41
C SER A 246 -9.42 10.68 -6.23
N TYR A 247 -10.19 11.59 -5.65
CA TYR A 247 -9.71 12.94 -5.35
C TYR A 247 -10.42 13.56 -4.14
N THR A 248 -9.77 14.56 -3.56
CA THR A 248 -10.34 15.47 -2.56
C THR A 248 -9.94 16.91 -2.89
N ASN A 249 -10.89 17.83 -2.70
CA ASN A 249 -10.70 19.26 -2.81
C ASN A 249 -11.45 19.97 -1.68
N GLY A 250 -10.79 20.95 -1.07
CA GLY A 250 -11.40 21.78 -0.05
C GLY A 250 -10.46 22.87 0.45
N GLU A 251 -10.76 23.39 1.62
CA GLU A 251 -9.95 24.43 2.26
C GLU A 251 -8.93 23.82 3.22
N LEU A 252 -7.74 24.42 3.31
CA LEU A 252 -6.76 24.09 4.32
C LEU A 252 -7.08 24.84 5.61
N GLY A 253 -7.12 24.14 6.74
CA GLY A 253 -7.50 24.70 8.03
C GLY A 253 -6.65 24.19 9.18
N LEU A 254 -6.78 24.86 10.32
CA LEU A 254 -6.22 24.49 11.61
C LEU A 254 -7.32 23.98 12.53
N GLU A 255 -7.02 22.97 13.33
CA GLU A 255 -7.90 22.47 14.38
C GLU A 255 -7.10 21.76 15.49
N HIS A 256 -7.72 21.51 16.64
CA HIS A 256 -7.21 20.59 17.64
C HIS A 256 -7.41 19.15 17.19
N LEU A 257 -6.30 18.42 17.06
CA LEU A 257 -6.30 16.99 16.78
C LEU A 257 -5.97 16.22 18.06
N THR A 258 -6.66 15.11 18.30
CA THR A 258 -6.34 14.18 19.39
C THR A 258 -5.97 12.81 18.81
N PHE A 259 -4.84 12.25 19.25
CA PHE A 259 -4.39 10.92 18.85
C PHE A 259 -3.94 10.15 20.08
N GLY A 260 -4.54 8.98 20.33
CA GLY A 260 -4.18 8.13 21.47
C GLY A 260 -4.38 8.78 22.86
N GLY A 261 -5.18 9.85 22.94
CA GLY A 261 -5.36 10.65 24.17
C GLY A 261 -4.48 11.90 24.22
N ILE A 262 -3.49 12.01 23.34
CA ILE A 262 -2.59 13.15 23.25
C ILE A 262 -3.16 14.18 22.29
N SER A 263 -3.22 15.45 22.73
CA SER A 263 -3.77 16.55 21.95
C SER A 263 -2.68 17.39 21.31
N VAL A 264 -2.91 17.75 20.04
CA VAL A 264 -2.04 18.59 19.21
C VAL A 264 -2.86 19.80 18.79
N SER A 265 -2.49 20.97 19.31
CA SER A 265 -3.14 22.22 18.93
C SER A 265 -2.66 22.69 17.56
N SER A 266 -3.55 23.36 16.82
CA SER A 266 -3.21 23.99 15.54
C SER A 266 -2.65 22.99 14.52
N PHE A 267 -3.25 21.79 14.47
CA PHE A 267 -2.95 20.80 13.45
C PHE A 267 -3.54 21.24 12.11
N VAL A 268 -2.68 21.31 11.09
CA VAL A 268 -3.07 21.65 9.72
C VAL A 268 -3.66 20.42 9.04
N PHE A 269 -4.87 20.56 8.51
CA PHE A 269 -5.55 19.49 7.78
C PHE A 269 -6.35 20.04 6.60
N GLY A 270 -6.67 19.16 5.65
CA GLY A 270 -7.58 19.46 4.56
C GLY A 270 -9.04 19.26 4.99
N CYS A 271 -9.85 20.29 4.83
CA CYS A 271 -11.29 20.26 5.06
C CYS A 271 -12.03 20.09 3.73
N GLY A 272 -12.26 18.85 3.33
CA GLY A 272 -12.70 18.46 2.00
C GLY A 272 -14.19 18.67 1.76
N GLY A 273 -14.54 19.59 0.87
CA GLY A 273 -15.92 19.87 0.43
C GLY A 273 -16.32 19.20 -0.88
N ASN A 274 -15.38 18.56 -1.59
CA ASN A 274 -15.65 17.81 -2.82
C ASN A 274 -14.72 16.60 -2.88
N ASN A 275 -15.25 15.41 -2.59
CA ASN A 275 -14.47 14.18 -2.42
C ASN A 275 -15.14 13.04 -3.18
N LYS A 276 -14.47 12.42 -4.15
CA LYS A 276 -15.01 11.25 -4.86
C LYS A 276 -13.95 10.19 -5.04
N GLY A 277 -14.39 8.94 -5.05
CA GLY A 277 -13.53 7.80 -5.29
C GLY A 277 -13.77 6.66 -4.30
N LEU A 278 -12.77 5.83 -4.12
CA LEU A 278 -12.85 4.54 -3.41
C LEU A 278 -12.58 4.68 -1.90
N PHE A 279 -13.20 5.66 -1.26
CA PHE A 279 -13.03 5.91 0.18
C PHE A 279 -14.00 5.12 1.05
N GLY A 280 -15.12 4.63 0.49
CA GLY A 280 -16.16 3.97 1.26
C GLY A 280 -16.89 4.95 2.19
N GLY A 281 -17.12 4.55 3.44
CA GLY A 281 -17.85 5.31 4.47
C GLY A 281 -16.98 6.05 5.49
N VAL A 282 -15.66 6.14 5.27
CA VAL A 282 -14.69 6.76 6.20
C VAL A 282 -14.81 8.28 6.24
N SER A 283 -14.37 8.91 7.33
CA SER A 283 -14.36 10.37 7.49
C SER A 283 -13.32 11.09 6.64
N GLY A 284 -12.35 10.36 6.10
CA GLY A 284 -11.26 10.89 5.30
C GLY A 284 -10.03 10.01 5.46
N LEU A 285 -8.86 10.65 5.46
CA LEU A 285 -7.58 9.95 5.40
C LEU A 285 -6.52 10.70 6.20
N MET A 286 -5.75 9.95 6.99
CA MET A 286 -4.61 10.43 7.75
C MET A 286 -3.32 10.15 6.98
N GLY A 287 -2.69 11.23 6.52
CA GLY A 287 -1.46 11.18 5.74
C GLY A 287 -0.24 10.97 6.64
N LEU A 288 0.44 9.85 6.47
CA LEU A 288 1.64 9.46 7.19
C LEU A 288 2.91 9.64 6.35
N GLY A 289 2.81 10.31 5.20
CA GLY A 289 3.94 10.66 4.35
C GLY A 289 4.95 11.58 5.05
N ARG A 290 5.93 12.05 4.29
CA ARG A 290 7.10 12.80 4.78
C ARG A 290 7.02 14.29 4.47
N SER A 291 5.85 14.77 4.03
CA SER A 291 5.62 16.20 3.83
C SER A 291 5.51 16.95 5.15
N TYR A 292 5.69 18.28 5.12
CA TYR A 292 5.47 19.16 6.27
C TYR A 292 4.03 19.12 6.81
N LEU A 293 3.05 18.79 5.95
CA LEU A 293 1.62 18.72 6.28
C LEU A 293 1.17 17.33 6.73
N SER A 294 2.07 16.36 6.86
CA SER A 294 1.72 15.01 7.28
C SER A 294 1.52 14.93 8.79
N MET A 295 0.79 13.91 9.24
CA MET A 295 0.64 13.58 10.65
C MET A 295 2.01 13.46 11.33
N ILE A 296 2.97 12.78 10.69
CA ILE A 296 4.30 12.50 11.25
C ILE A 296 5.11 13.79 11.46
N SER A 297 5.14 14.68 10.48
CA SER A 297 5.93 15.91 10.57
C SER A 297 5.35 16.89 11.58
N GLN A 298 4.03 17.10 11.55
CA GLN A 298 3.35 18.05 12.43
C GLN A 298 3.38 17.63 13.90
N THR A 299 3.49 16.32 14.17
CA THR A 299 3.52 15.77 15.53
C THR A 299 4.92 15.32 15.97
N SER A 300 5.95 15.65 15.19
CA SER A 300 7.33 15.22 15.43
C SER A 300 7.90 15.69 16.76
N ALA A 301 7.54 16.88 17.25
CA ALA A 301 7.95 17.37 18.56
C ALA A 301 7.40 16.50 19.72
N THR A 302 6.24 15.88 19.50
CA THR A 302 5.55 15.04 20.50
C THR A 302 5.97 13.59 20.39
N PHE A 303 6.07 13.05 19.16
CA PHE A 303 6.30 11.63 18.90
C PHE A 303 7.67 11.33 18.26
N GLY A 304 8.57 12.29 18.19
CA GLY A 304 9.93 12.08 17.66
C GLY A 304 10.01 11.79 16.16
N GLY A 305 8.92 11.98 15.40
CA GLY A 305 8.90 11.82 13.93
C GLY A 305 9.05 10.37 13.44
N VAL A 306 8.77 9.40 14.30
CA VAL A 306 8.83 7.97 13.98
C VAL A 306 7.52 7.28 14.35
N PHE A 307 7.19 6.22 13.64
CA PHE A 307 6.00 5.41 13.90
C PHE A 307 6.26 3.96 13.48
N SER A 308 5.41 3.05 13.97
CA SER A 308 5.38 1.66 13.55
C SER A 308 3.95 1.17 13.49
N TYR A 309 3.66 0.19 12.63
CA TYR A 309 2.33 -0.40 12.52
C TYR A 309 2.39 -1.90 12.31
N CYS A 310 1.39 -2.59 12.82
CA CYS A 310 1.14 -4.00 12.63
C CYS A 310 -0.28 -4.16 12.07
N LEU A 311 -0.39 -4.56 10.81
CA LEU A 311 -1.67 -4.73 10.12
C LEU A 311 -2.37 -6.00 10.62
N PRO A 312 -3.66 -5.96 11.00
CA PRO A 312 -4.41 -7.16 11.30
C PRO A 312 -4.75 -7.94 10.02
N THR A 313 -5.23 -9.17 10.20
CA THR A 313 -5.95 -9.88 9.14
C THR A 313 -7.22 -9.11 8.77
N MET A 314 -7.74 -9.37 7.57
CA MET A 314 -8.96 -8.70 7.08
C MET A 314 -10.25 -9.26 7.72
N GLU A 315 -10.14 -10.33 8.50
CA GLU A 315 -11.25 -10.97 9.20
C GLU A 315 -11.85 -10.07 10.28
N GLY A 316 -13.18 -10.12 10.41
CA GLY A 316 -13.92 -9.32 11.38
C GLY A 316 -13.47 -9.61 12.82
N GLY A 317 -13.14 -8.54 13.56
CA GLY A 317 -12.76 -8.63 14.97
C GLY A 317 -11.26 -8.72 15.25
N ALA A 318 -10.41 -8.84 14.22
CA ALA A 318 -8.97 -8.69 14.37
C ALA A 318 -8.59 -7.21 14.56
N SER A 319 -7.66 -6.95 15.48
CA SER A 319 -7.12 -5.61 15.73
C SER A 319 -5.61 -5.67 15.71
N GLY A 320 -5.01 -4.77 14.94
CA GLY A 320 -3.58 -4.51 14.91
C GLY A 320 -3.24 -3.28 15.73
N SER A 321 -2.09 -2.68 15.45
CA SER A 321 -1.64 -1.49 16.16
C SER A 321 -1.00 -0.47 15.23
N LEU A 322 -1.26 0.80 15.50
CA LEU A 322 -0.45 1.92 15.04
C LEU A 322 0.15 2.58 16.28
N VAL A 323 1.46 2.75 16.26
CA VAL A 323 2.24 3.29 17.38
C VAL A 323 3.05 4.47 16.88
N MET A 324 2.83 5.63 17.50
CA MET A 324 3.66 6.82 17.28
C MET A 324 4.79 6.84 18.32
N GLY A 325 5.99 7.27 17.92
CA GLY A 325 7.13 7.32 18.83
C GLY A 325 8.01 6.08 18.81
N ASN A 326 9.22 6.30 19.34
CA ASN A 326 10.29 5.30 19.35
C ASN A 326 10.11 4.30 20.51
N GLU A 327 9.74 4.79 21.70
CA GLU A 327 9.81 4.00 22.95
C GLU A 327 8.61 3.08 23.18
N SER A 328 7.53 3.26 22.43
CA SER A 328 6.24 2.57 22.63
C SER A 328 6.08 1.28 21.81
N SER A 329 7.06 0.93 20.98
CA SER A 329 7.02 -0.26 20.14
C SER A 329 7.36 -1.52 20.94
N VAL A 330 6.34 -2.28 21.35
CA VAL A 330 6.46 -3.59 22.02
C VAL A 330 7.37 -4.56 21.23
N PHE A 331 7.48 -4.37 19.91
CA PHE A 331 8.25 -5.21 19.00
C PHE A 331 9.76 -5.07 19.12
N LYS A 332 10.26 -3.92 19.61
CA LYS A 332 11.70 -3.67 19.76
C LYS A 332 12.43 -4.71 20.60
N ASN A 333 11.73 -5.25 21.60
CA ASN A 333 12.34 -6.16 22.59
C ASN A 333 12.09 -7.64 22.27
N VAL A 334 11.31 -7.96 21.23
CA VAL A 334 10.81 -9.33 20.97
C VAL A 334 11.46 -9.95 19.73
N THR A 335 11.79 -9.16 18.71
CA THR A 335 12.35 -9.67 17.45
C THR A 335 13.47 -8.76 16.95
N PRO A 336 14.59 -9.32 16.43
CA PRO A 336 15.61 -8.51 15.76
C PRO A 336 14.98 -7.75 14.59
N ILE A 337 15.02 -6.41 14.67
CA ILE A 337 14.55 -5.54 13.59
C ILE A 337 15.66 -5.46 12.55
N ALA A 338 15.33 -5.81 11.31
CA ALA A 338 16.20 -5.56 10.16
C ALA A 338 15.93 -4.15 9.61
N TYR A 339 17.00 -3.43 9.29
CA TYR A 339 16.92 -2.06 8.79
C TYR A 339 17.45 -1.99 7.36
N THR A 340 16.87 -1.10 6.57
CA THR A 340 17.36 -0.70 5.26
C THR A 340 17.30 0.81 5.14
N ASN A 341 18.21 1.40 4.37
CA ASN A 341 18.25 2.85 4.19
C ASN A 341 17.12 3.28 3.26
N MET A 342 16.41 4.33 3.66
CA MET A 342 15.53 5.05 2.75
C MET A 342 16.35 5.78 1.69
N VAL A 343 15.91 5.71 0.44
CA VAL A 343 16.54 6.38 -0.70
C VAL A 343 16.03 7.83 -0.77
N PRO A 344 16.92 8.83 -0.78
CA PRO A 344 16.52 10.22 -1.02
C PRO A 344 16.07 10.38 -2.48
N ASN A 345 14.85 10.87 -2.69
CA ASN A 345 14.36 11.29 -4.00
C ASN A 345 13.70 12.67 -3.87
N PRO A 346 14.34 13.76 -4.34
CA PRO A 346 13.80 15.11 -4.21
C PRO A 346 12.45 15.33 -4.91
N GLN A 347 12.17 14.58 -5.99
CA GLN A 347 10.90 14.67 -6.73
C GLN A 347 9.77 13.92 -6.04
N LEU A 348 10.12 12.94 -5.19
CA LEU A 348 9.21 12.07 -4.45
C LEU A 348 9.47 12.15 -2.94
N SER A 349 9.85 13.33 -2.45
CA SER A 349 10.34 13.52 -1.07
C SER A 349 9.29 13.21 0.00
N ASN A 350 8.01 13.30 -0.35
CA ASN A 350 6.89 12.91 0.50
C ASN A 350 6.83 11.40 0.76
N PHE A 351 7.44 10.57 -0.08
CA PHE A 351 7.24 9.13 -0.04
C PHE A 351 8.37 8.39 0.69
N TYR A 352 8.03 7.20 1.22
CA TYR A 352 9.00 6.25 1.77
C TYR A 352 9.56 5.39 0.63
N ILE A 353 10.68 5.82 0.07
CA ILE A 353 11.34 5.14 -1.05
C ILE A 353 12.46 4.23 -0.53
N LEU A 354 12.47 2.97 -0.99
CA LEU A 354 13.54 2.00 -0.73
C LEU A 354 14.18 1.56 -2.04
N ASN A 355 15.40 1.02 -1.95
CA ASN A 355 16.07 0.40 -3.09
C ASN A 355 15.74 -1.09 -3.15
N LEU A 356 15.03 -1.53 -4.19
CA LEU A 356 14.77 -2.95 -4.42
C LEU A 356 15.89 -3.58 -5.26
N THR A 357 16.68 -4.43 -4.62
CA THR A 357 17.85 -5.07 -5.24
C THR A 357 17.54 -6.39 -5.94
N GLY A 358 16.39 -7.00 -5.66
CA GLY A 358 15.97 -8.26 -6.26
C GLY A 358 14.69 -8.80 -5.65
N ILE A 359 14.11 -9.79 -6.32
CA ILE A 359 12.98 -10.58 -5.83
C ILE A 359 13.30 -12.04 -6.10
N ASP A 360 13.06 -12.89 -5.10
CA ASP A 360 13.22 -14.33 -5.22
C ASP A 360 11.85 -15.01 -5.12
N VAL A 361 11.62 -16.05 -5.92
CA VAL A 361 10.47 -16.94 -5.79
C VAL A 361 10.99 -18.30 -5.33
N GLY A 362 10.70 -18.68 -4.08
CA GLY A 362 11.31 -19.85 -3.46
C GLY A 362 12.83 -19.69 -3.37
N VAL A 363 13.58 -20.51 -4.10
CA VAL A 363 15.05 -20.45 -4.18
C VAL A 363 15.57 -19.84 -5.49
N VAL A 364 14.67 -19.31 -6.33
CA VAL A 364 15.01 -18.80 -7.65
C VAL A 364 14.99 -17.29 -7.63
N ALA A 365 16.18 -16.69 -7.78
CA ALA A 365 16.32 -15.25 -7.97
C ALA A 365 15.85 -14.83 -9.35
N LEU A 366 14.96 -13.85 -9.41
CA LEU A 366 14.42 -13.34 -10.66
C LEU A 366 15.48 -12.51 -11.39
N GLN A 367 15.67 -12.81 -12.68
CA GLN A 367 16.58 -12.08 -13.55
C GLN A 367 15.80 -10.99 -14.31
N THR A 368 15.94 -9.74 -13.92
CA THR A 368 15.47 -8.60 -14.73
C THR A 368 16.44 -7.42 -14.63
N LEU A 369 16.66 -6.79 -15.78
CA LEU A 369 17.48 -5.57 -15.94
C LEU A 369 16.93 -4.38 -15.14
N SER A 370 15.70 -4.48 -14.61
CA SER A 370 15.06 -3.44 -13.80
C SER A 370 15.48 -3.46 -12.32
N PHE A 371 16.13 -4.52 -11.83
CA PHE A 371 16.64 -4.56 -10.46
C PHE A 371 17.97 -3.81 -10.33
N GLY A 372 18.14 -3.03 -9.26
CA GLY A 372 19.34 -2.20 -9.03
C GLY A 372 19.18 -0.72 -9.40
N ASN A 373 18.13 -0.35 -10.14
CA ASN A 373 17.66 1.03 -10.36
C ASN A 373 16.18 1.21 -9.94
N GLY A 374 15.61 0.19 -9.29
CA GLY A 374 14.19 0.13 -8.95
C GLY A 374 13.91 0.76 -7.60
N GLU A 375 13.51 2.03 -7.61
CA GLU A 375 12.88 2.66 -6.47
C GLU A 375 11.52 2.01 -6.20
N ILE A 376 11.31 1.55 -4.97
CA ILE A 376 10.00 1.08 -4.51
C ILE A 376 9.45 2.02 -3.47
N LEU A 377 8.13 2.17 -3.49
CA LEU A 377 7.39 3.05 -2.60
C LEU A 377 6.62 2.18 -1.61
N ILE A 378 6.71 2.51 -0.32
CA ILE A 378 5.89 1.88 0.73
C ILE A 378 4.60 2.66 0.90
N ASP A 379 3.48 2.03 0.53
CA ASP A 379 2.15 2.64 0.49
C ASP A 379 1.10 1.74 1.14
N SER A 380 0.57 2.17 2.27
CA SER A 380 -0.56 1.48 2.91
C SER A 380 -1.93 1.79 2.28
N GLY A 381 -2.04 2.86 1.48
CA GLY A 381 -3.22 3.19 0.69
C GLY A 381 -3.38 2.35 -0.57
N THR A 382 -2.32 1.63 -0.97
CA THR A 382 -2.34 0.66 -2.08
C THR A 382 -2.46 -0.76 -1.55
N VAL A 383 -3.69 -1.27 -1.51
CA VAL A 383 -4.04 -2.60 -0.95
C VAL A 383 -3.41 -3.80 -1.68
N ILE A 384 -2.93 -3.61 -2.92
CA ILE A 384 -2.31 -4.66 -3.74
C ILE A 384 -0.97 -4.17 -4.28
N SER A 385 0.09 -4.94 -4.05
CA SER A 385 1.44 -4.62 -4.53
C SER A 385 1.50 -4.39 -6.05
N ARG A 386 1.99 -3.21 -6.43
CA ARG A 386 2.17 -2.81 -7.83
C ARG A 386 3.64 -2.93 -8.22
N LEU A 387 3.89 -3.70 -9.28
CA LEU A 387 5.22 -3.90 -9.85
C LEU A 387 5.26 -3.38 -11.27
N ALA A 388 6.41 -2.81 -11.66
CA ALA A 388 6.71 -2.45 -13.03
C ALA A 388 6.43 -3.65 -13.97
N PRO A 389 5.92 -3.43 -15.19
CA PRO A 389 5.49 -4.52 -16.07
C PRO A 389 6.57 -5.59 -16.34
N SER A 390 7.84 -5.19 -16.48
CA SER A 390 8.97 -6.11 -16.67
C SER A 390 9.19 -7.02 -15.46
N VAL A 391 9.25 -6.43 -14.26
CA VAL A 391 9.41 -7.13 -12.99
C VAL A 391 8.23 -8.06 -12.75
N TYR A 392 7.02 -7.56 -12.99
CA TYR A 392 5.81 -8.35 -12.84
C TYR A 392 5.78 -9.57 -13.76
N LYS A 393 6.14 -9.40 -15.04
CA LYS A 393 6.19 -10.49 -16.01
C LYS A 393 7.17 -11.59 -15.58
N ALA A 394 8.34 -11.19 -15.07
CA ALA A 394 9.34 -12.13 -14.54
C ALA A 394 8.81 -12.88 -13.31
N LEU A 395 8.20 -12.16 -12.37
CA LEU A 395 7.60 -12.74 -11.16
C LEU A 395 6.49 -13.72 -11.51
N LYS A 396 5.53 -13.31 -12.35
CA LYS A 396 4.43 -14.14 -12.82
C LYS A 396 4.93 -15.41 -13.50
N ALA A 397 5.92 -15.30 -14.38
CA ALA A 397 6.46 -16.44 -15.12
C ALA A 397 7.08 -17.49 -14.18
N GLU A 398 7.91 -17.06 -13.22
CA GLU A 398 8.52 -17.98 -12.26
C GLU A 398 7.49 -18.53 -11.27
N PHE A 399 6.53 -17.71 -10.82
CA PHE A 399 5.45 -18.16 -9.95
C PHE A 399 4.62 -19.25 -10.63
N LEU A 400 4.14 -19.03 -11.86
CA LEU A 400 3.38 -20.01 -12.64
C LEU A 400 4.16 -21.32 -12.86
N LYS A 401 5.47 -21.22 -13.08
CA LYS A 401 6.34 -22.38 -13.26
C LYS A 401 6.46 -23.21 -11.97
N GLN A 402 6.60 -22.58 -10.81
CA GLN A 402 6.66 -23.29 -9.53
C GLN A 402 5.28 -23.81 -9.08
N PHE A 403 4.21 -23.13 -9.49
CA PHE A 403 2.83 -23.45 -9.15
C PHE A 403 2.11 -24.31 -10.21
N SER A 404 2.84 -24.91 -11.15
CA SER A 404 2.27 -25.67 -12.27
C SER A 404 1.46 -26.91 -11.88
N GLY A 405 1.56 -27.33 -10.61
CA GLY A 405 0.80 -28.45 -10.04
C GLY A 405 -0.64 -28.11 -9.67
N PHE A 406 -1.05 -26.83 -9.77
CA PHE A 406 -2.39 -26.37 -9.42
C PHE A 406 -3.17 -25.91 -10.65
N PRO A 407 -4.47 -26.24 -10.77
CA PRO A 407 -5.29 -25.76 -11.87
C PRO A 407 -5.41 -24.24 -11.86
N LEU A 408 -5.28 -23.62 -13.03
CA LEU A 408 -5.57 -22.19 -13.18
C LEU A 408 -7.08 -21.94 -13.05
N ALA A 409 -7.41 -20.81 -12.45
CA ALA A 409 -8.76 -20.24 -12.43
C ALA A 409 -8.83 -19.01 -13.34
N MET A 410 -10.04 -18.59 -13.68
CA MET A 410 -10.23 -17.32 -14.37
C MET A 410 -9.70 -16.16 -13.52
N GLY A 411 -9.15 -15.15 -14.19
CA GLY A 411 -8.78 -13.89 -13.55
C GLY A 411 -9.97 -13.26 -12.83
N PHE A 412 -9.70 -12.56 -11.74
CA PHE A 412 -10.71 -11.84 -10.96
C PHE A 412 -10.33 -10.37 -10.85
N SER A 413 -11.20 -9.48 -11.34
CA SER A 413 -10.94 -8.03 -11.35
C SER A 413 -9.59 -7.70 -12.03
N LEU A 414 -8.67 -7.04 -11.34
CA LEU A 414 -7.34 -6.67 -11.83
C LEU A 414 -6.32 -7.81 -11.73
N LEU A 415 -6.72 -8.99 -11.26
CA LEU A 415 -5.84 -10.11 -10.93
C LEU A 415 -5.95 -11.16 -12.03
N ASP A 416 -4.80 -11.58 -12.56
CA ASP A 416 -4.71 -12.36 -13.80
C ASP A 416 -3.99 -13.72 -13.64
N THR A 417 -3.63 -14.05 -12.39
CA THR A 417 -2.82 -15.23 -12.02
C THR A 417 -3.54 -15.95 -10.88
N CYS A 418 -4.69 -16.57 -11.20
CA CYS A 418 -5.59 -17.16 -10.22
C CYS A 418 -5.54 -18.70 -10.31
N PHE A 419 -5.76 -19.38 -9.18
CA PHE A 419 -5.74 -20.84 -9.12
C PHE A 419 -7.01 -21.39 -8.46
N ASN A 420 -7.48 -22.52 -8.95
CA ASN A 420 -8.55 -23.29 -8.33
C ASN A 420 -7.93 -24.30 -7.37
N LEU A 421 -8.09 -24.06 -6.07
CA LEU A 421 -7.57 -24.93 -5.03
C LEU A 421 -8.61 -25.92 -4.49
N THR A 422 -9.78 -26.03 -5.12
CA THR A 422 -10.82 -26.99 -4.71
C THR A 422 -10.26 -28.42 -4.72
N GLY A 423 -10.35 -29.13 -3.60
CA GLY A 423 -9.81 -30.48 -3.45
C GLY A 423 -8.30 -30.55 -3.17
N HIS A 424 -7.65 -29.40 -3.03
CA HIS A 424 -6.25 -29.28 -2.65
C HIS A 424 -6.11 -28.65 -1.25
N GLU A 425 -6.35 -29.42 -0.16
CA GLU A 425 -6.05 -28.97 1.24
C GLU A 425 -4.59 -29.09 1.64
#